data_AF-A0A2Z6AY91-F1
#
_entry.id   AF-A0A2Z6AY91-F1
#
_cell.length_a   1.000
_cell.length_b   1.000
_cell.length_c   1.000
_cell.angle_alpha   90.00
_cell.angle_beta   90.00
_cell.angle_gamma   90.00
#
_symmetry.space_group_name_H-M   'P 1'
#
loop_
_entity.id
_entity.type
_entity.pdbx_description
1 polymer ?
#
loop_
_entity_poly.entity_id
_entity_poly.type
_entity_poly.pdbx_seq_one_letter_code
_entity_poly.pdbx_strand_id
1 'polypeptide(L)'
;MSHKLTSQLQELLSDPSLTKQERDRLRSAWQAMTPLSKVSTLPPRPSETLRSLIEGRSKGESIVTRNERKLCQAIVSDQQRLSLVLNAPTLDARIKAVLNQGRLLNLDVKETVVRDILGSMNNRELSDNELGMVIGGKTDIFDGTWRDDYFFGGLDNDYLFGGGGNDTLLGGSGNDFVDGGTGNDWLQGDRGDDTVFGGSGNDSLFGGTGRDYLDGGEGNDNLQGGEGNDTLSGGAGNDTLWGETGHDLMDGGTGNDNLKGGDGSDTLHGGDGNDSLWGGNGGDLLEGDAGNDYLSGGSGFDVLDGGDGNDTMYGGGEDDDLYGGAGNDWLYGDEGYDTMDGGAGNDLMWGGEGGDRMDGGSGNDFMRGGDGSDRMNGGSGNDTLFGEAGSDIMEGGTGDDYMRGGEGNDILDGGAGNDTLKGDAGNDDLWGDGGDDRLNGGTGNDTLDGSYGNDTLEGGEGNDVISGGEWGGGEDALYGGAGNDTLDGGGGDDYLDGGTGDDLLTGGWGNDIFVIDGSVGHDTITDFDPNSDQLRMAAQSPNDFTVTNQDGNTIITFGDSTVTLQGTEMSAEEVWENIQQGH
;
A
#
# COMPACT_ATOMS: atom_id res chain seq x y z
N MET A 1 53.61 0.24 38.51
CA MET A 1 52.31 -0.47 38.62
C MET A 1 52.46 -1.92 39.04
N SER A 2 53.23 -2.76 38.33
CA SER A 2 53.45 -4.19 38.68
C SER A 2 53.71 -4.45 40.17
N HIS A 3 54.62 -3.71 40.83
CA HIS A 3 54.92 -3.91 42.25
C HIS A 3 53.76 -3.61 43.24
N LYS A 4 52.84 -2.69 42.93
CA LYS A 4 51.70 -2.35 43.80
C LYS A 4 50.55 -3.36 43.65
N LEU A 5 50.34 -3.86 42.44
CA LEU A 5 49.39 -4.93 42.15
C LEU A 5 49.82 -6.24 42.84
N THR A 6 51.13 -6.57 42.79
CA THR A 6 51.67 -7.77 43.47
C THR A 6 51.43 -7.75 44.98
N SER A 7 51.59 -6.59 45.64
CA SER A 7 51.40 -6.47 47.09
C SER A 7 49.92 -6.62 47.50
N GLN A 8 48.99 -6.03 46.74
CA GLN A 8 47.55 -6.11 47.04
C GLN A 8 46.99 -7.51 46.78
N LEU A 9 47.52 -8.22 45.77
CA LEU A 9 47.12 -9.58 45.43
C LEU A 9 47.69 -10.61 46.44
N GLN A 10 48.88 -10.35 47.00
CA GLN A 10 49.44 -11.13 48.11
C GLN A 10 48.61 -10.96 49.40
N GLU A 11 48.12 -9.76 49.67
CA GLU A 11 47.25 -9.49 50.82
C GLU A 11 45.88 -10.19 50.66
N LEU A 12 45.31 -10.18 49.45
CA LEU A 12 44.06 -10.89 49.14
C LEU A 12 44.21 -12.42 49.24
N LEU A 13 45.30 -13.00 48.74
CA LEU A 13 45.57 -14.45 48.83
C LEU A 13 45.80 -14.95 50.26
N SER A 14 46.01 -14.02 51.20
CA SER A 14 46.20 -14.29 52.64
C SER A 14 44.88 -14.31 53.42
N ASP A 15 43.75 -13.97 52.80
CA ASP A 15 42.44 -13.95 53.44
C ASP A 15 41.95 -15.38 53.78
N PRO A 16 41.71 -15.70 55.06
CA PRO A 16 41.25 -17.04 55.49
C PRO A 16 39.83 -17.39 55.06
N SER A 17 39.04 -16.40 54.59
CA SER A 17 37.67 -16.61 54.11
C SER A 17 37.57 -17.14 52.68
N LEU A 18 38.67 -17.14 51.92
CA LEU A 18 38.71 -17.67 50.55
C LEU A 18 38.78 -19.20 50.52
N THR A 19 37.99 -19.81 49.64
CA THR A 19 38.05 -21.24 49.36
C THR A 19 39.31 -21.61 48.56
N LYS A 20 39.66 -22.90 48.54
CA LYS A 20 40.82 -23.40 47.79
C LYS A 20 40.69 -23.11 46.27
N GLN A 21 39.48 -23.25 45.74
CA GLN A 21 39.19 -23.07 44.32
C GLN A 21 39.31 -21.60 43.88
N GLU A 22 38.94 -20.65 44.74
CA GLU A 22 39.08 -19.20 44.47
C GLU A 22 40.54 -18.74 44.51
N ARG A 23 41.34 -19.27 45.45
CA ARG A 23 42.79 -18.99 45.50
C ARG A 23 43.52 -19.53 44.27
N ASP A 24 43.11 -20.69 43.76
CA ASP A 24 43.69 -21.27 42.55
C ASP A 24 43.34 -20.45 41.29
N ARG A 25 42.11 -19.90 41.21
CA ARG A 25 41.71 -18.99 40.11
C ARG A 25 42.45 -17.66 40.13
N LEU A 26 42.62 -17.04 41.30
CA LEU A 26 43.40 -15.80 41.46
C LEU A 26 44.88 -16.01 41.09
N ARG A 27 45.47 -17.17 41.41
CA ARG A 27 46.84 -17.52 40.98
C ARG A 27 46.95 -17.72 39.47
N SER A 28 45.98 -18.36 38.84
CA SER A 28 45.96 -18.56 37.39
C SER A 28 45.80 -17.24 36.62
N ALA A 29 44.95 -16.32 37.10
CA ALA A 29 44.82 -14.98 36.53
C ALA A 29 46.12 -14.16 36.66
N TRP A 30 46.81 -14.27 37.80
CA TRP A 30 48.12 -13.65 38.01
C TRP A 30 49.22 -14.26 37.12
N GLN A 31 49.23 -15.58 36.91
CA GLN A 31 50.21 -16.24 36.04
C GLN A 31 50.00 -15.96 34.56
N ALA A 32 48.77 -15.63 34.15
CA ALA A 32 48.44 -15.18 32.80
C ALA A 32 48.91 -13.73 32.52
N MET A 33 49.17 -12.92 33.56
CA MET A 33 49.82 -11.62 33.45
C MET A 33 51.33 -11.82 33.28
N THR A 34 51.85 -11.70 32.05
CA THR A 34 53.28 -11.93 31.78
C THR A 34 54.13 -10.84 32.47
N PRO A 35 55.18 -11.17 33.25
CA PRO A 35 56.04 -10.14 33.83
C PRO A 35 56.95 -9.53 32.77
N LEU A 36 57.07 -8.19 32.79
CA LEU A 36 58.03 -7.37 32.04
C LEU A 36 59.52 -7.69 32.30
N SER A 37 59.85 -8.78 33.00
CA SER A 37 61.22 -9.16 33.36
C SER A 37 62.06 -9.72 32.20
N LYS A 38 61.53 -9.82 30.98
CA LYS A 38 62.27 -10.27 29.77
C LYS A 38 62.61 -9.17 28.75
N VAL A 39 62.36 -7.89 29.04
CA VAL A 39 62.80 -6.78 28.19
C VAL A 39 63.91 -6.01 28.91
N SER A 40 65.13 -6.53 28.85
CA SER A 40 66.28 -6.03 29.61
C SER A 40 67.06 -4.89 28.94
N THR A 41 66.43 -4.02 28.16
CA THR A 41 67.06 -2.78 27.66
C THR A 41 66.05 -1.64 27.45
N LEU A 42 65.63 -0.99 28.54
CA LEU A 42 65.09 0.37 28.49
C LEU A 42 65.75 1.22 29.60
N PRO A 43 66.20 2.45 29.31
CA PRO A 43 66.87 3.32 30.28
C PRO A 43 65.89 3.85 31.35
N PRO A 44 66.39 4.34 32.51
CA PRO A 44 65.53 4.75 33.62
C PRO A 44 64.87 6.12 33.35
N ARG A 45 63.58 6.19 33.70
CA ARG A 45 62.68 7.37 33.83
C ARG A 45 62.19 8.02 32.51
N PRO A 46 60.92 7.78 32.11
CA PRO A 46 60.32 8.31 30.87
C PRO A 46 59.81 9.76 30.91
N SER A 47 59.95 10.51 32.01
CA SER A 47 59.24 11.80 32.14
C SER A 47 60.05 13.04 31.74
N GLU A 48 61.39 13.01 31.80
CA GLU A 48 62.23 14.16 31.42
C GLU A 48 62.79 14.04 29.99
N THR A 49 63.03 12.82 29.51
CA THR A 49 63.55 12.59 28.15
C THR A 49 62.51 12.90 27.07
N LEU A 50 61.23 12.56 27.30
CA LEU A 50 60.12 12.86 26.36
C LEU A 50 59.89 14.37 26.20
N ARG A 51 60.03 15.14 27.29
CA ARG A 51 59.83 16.60 27.28
C ARG A 51 60.88 17.30 26.41
N SER A 52 62.15 16.87 26.49
CA SER A 52 63.23 17.41 25.65
C SER A 52 63.17 16.97 24.18
N LEU A 53 62.47 15.86 23.88
CA LEU A 53 62.30 15.32 22.53
C LEU A 53 61.15 15.98 21.75
N ILE A 54 60.17 16.54 22.47
CA ILE A 54 59.00 17.24 21.91
C ILE A 54 59.29 18.74 21.69
N GLU A 55 60.03 19.39 22.59
CA GLU A 55 60.33 20.84 22.50
C GLU A 55 61.32 21.21 21.38
N GLY A 56 61.91 20.23 20.68
CA GLY A 56 62.93 20.43 19.64
C GLY A 56 62.50 20.18 18.19
N ARG A 57 61.23 19.85 17.91
CA ARG A 57 60.78 19.50 16.55
C ARG A 57 59.95 20.60 15.90
N SER A 58 60.38 21.05 14.72
CA SER A 58 59.63 21.95 13.84
C SER A 58 58.49 21.22 13.14
N LYS A 59 57.40 21.96 12.83
CA LYS A 59 56.22 21.50 12.07
C LYS A 59 56.63 20.65 10.85
N GLY A 60 56.10 19.43 10.76
CA GLY A 60 56.10 18.65 9.51
C GLY A 60 56.76 17.26 9.51
N GLU A 61 57.26 16.72 10.63
CA GLU A 61 57.80 15.35 10.65
C GLU A 61 57.28 14.54 11.86
N SER A 62 56.39 13.58 11.60
CA SER A 62 55.87 12.66 12.62
C SER A 62 55.98 11.21 12.15
N ILE A 63 57.04 10.52 12.58
CA ILE A 63 57.11 9.05 12.53
C ILE A 63 57.08 8.56 13.98
N VAL A 64 55.93 8.05 14.42
CA VAL A 64 55.78 7.34 15.69
C VAL A 64 56.48 5.99 15.59
N THR A 65 57.40 5.72 16.50
CA THR A 65 58.23 4.51 16.43
C THR A 65 57.44 3.26 16.84
N ARG A 66 57.88 2.10 16.31
CA ARG A 66 57.27 0.77 16.57
C ARG A 66 57.15 0.41 18.07
N ASN A 67 57.89 1.08 18.94
CA ASN A 67 57.89 0.85 20.39
C ASN A 67 56.80 1.64 21.11
N GLU A 68 56.39 2.79 20.59
CA GLU A 68 55.30 3.63 21.14
C GLU A 68 53.92 3.02 20.81
N ARG A 69 53.80 2.41 19.61
CA ARG A 69 52.64 1.58 19.20
C ARG A 69 52.41 0.36 20.11
N LYS A 70 53.48 -0.34 20.48
CA LYS A 70 53.41 -1.49 21.40
C LYS A 70 52.98 -1.09 22.81
N LEU A 71 53.25 0.15 23.21
CA LEU A 71 52.87 0.66 24.52
C LEU A 71 51.37 0.97 24.59
N CYS A 72 50.77 1.53 23.53
CA CYS A 72 49.33 1.82 23.47
C CYS A 72 48.49 0.55 23.29
N GLN A 73 48.89 -0.39 22.43
CA GLN A 73 48.21 -1.69 22.27
C GLN A 73 48.20 -2.52 23.57
N ALA A 74 49.26 -2.43 24.37
CA ALA A 74 49.32 -3.08 25.68
C ALA A 74 48.34 -2.46 26.69
N ILE A 75 48.10 -1.14 26.62
CA ILE A 75 47.20 -0.43 27.54
C ILE A 75 45.73 -0.75 27.23
N VAL A 76 45.35 -0.81 25.95
CA VAL A 76 43.98 -1.16 25.52
C VAL A 76 43.67 -2.64 25.77
N SER A 77 44.63 -3.53 25.48
CA SER A 77 44.53 -4.96 25.79
C SER A 77 44.38 -5.22 27.30
N ASP A 78 45.01 -4.41 28.16
CA ASP A 78 44.91 -4.56 29.61
C ASP A 78 43.56 -4.01 30.13
N GLN A 79 42.97 -2.98 29.51
CA GLN A 79 41.64 -2.48 29.85
C GLN A 79 40.50 -3.44 29.45
N GLN A 80 40.55 -4.01 28.24
CA GLN A 80 39.58 -5.02 27.78
C GLN A 80 39.66 -6.33 28.59
N ARG A 81 40.87 -6.71 29.05
CA ARG A 81 41.04 -7.87 29.93
C ARG A 81 40.57 -7.61 31.37
N LEU A 82 40.64 -6.36 31.84
CA LEU A 82 40.08 -5.99 33.15
C LEU A 82 38.54 -6.00 33.14
N SER A 83 37.90 -5.52 32.06
CA SER A 83 36.45 -5.52 31.91
C SER A 83 35.87 -6.94 31.78
N LEU A 84 36.55 -7.83 31.05
CA LEU A 84 36.20 -9.27 30.97
C LEU A 84 36.27 -10.00 32.32
N VAL A 85 37.19 -9.61 33.21
CA VAL A 85 37.29 -10.19 34.56
C VAL A 85 36.23 -9.62 35.51
N LEU A 86 35.87 -8.35 35.37
CA LEU A 86 34.85 -7.68 36.20
C LEU A 86 33.41 -8.10 35.84
N ASN A 87 33.16 -8.44 34.57
CA ASN A 87 31.84 -8.83 34.04
C ASN A 87 31.56 -10.34 34.07
N ALA A 88 32.44 -11.16 34.64
CA ALA A 88 32.20 -12.59 34.79
C ALA A 88 30.95 -12.87 35.67
N PRO A 89 29.95 -13.65 35.21
CA PRO A 89 28.68 -13.88 35.91
C PRO A 89 28.83 -14.59 37.27
N THR A 90 29.97 -15.22 37.53
CA THR A 90 30.24 -16.07 38.70
C THR A 90 31.15 -15.44 39.75
N LEU A 91 31.49 -14.14 39.62
CA LEU A 91 32.35 -13.45 40.59
C LEU A 91 31.53 -12.89 41.77
N ASP A 92 31.88 -13.31 43.00
CA ASP A 92 31.20 -12.95 44.25
C ASP A 92 31.07 -11.43 44.44
N ALA A 93 29.90 -10.99 44.92
CA ALA A 93 29.54 -9.57 45.07
C ALA A 93 30.50 -8.79 46.00
N ARG A 94 31.16 -9.46 46.96
CA ARG A 94 32.13 -8.82 47.87
C ARG A 94 33.48 -8.59 47.19
N ILE A 95 33.86 -9.43 46.22
CA ILE A 95 35.07 -9.25 45.40
C ILE A 95 34.88 -8.10 44.41
N LYS A 96 33.68 -7.99 43.82
CA LYS A 96 33.30 -6.82 43.00
C LYS A 96 33.35 -5.51 43.79
N ALA A 97 32.93 -5.53 45.06
CA ALA A 97 32.97 -4.35 45.93
C ALA A 97 34.40 -3.90 46.28
N VAL A 98 35.34 -4.81 46.50
CA VAL A 98 36.75 -4.47 46.78
C VAL A 98 37.46 -3.93 45.54
N LEU A 99 37.16 -4.48 44.35
CA LEU A 99 37.66 -3.94 43.08
C LEU A 99 37.07 -2.56 42.76
N ASN A 100 35.78 -2.33 43.09
CA ASN A 100 35.14 -1.03 42.95
C ASN A 100 35.58 0.01 43.99
N GLN A 101 35.94 -0.39 45.21
CA GLN A 101 36.50 0.52 46.23
C GLN A 101 37.93 0.98 45.91
N GLY A 102 38.60 0.39 44.91
CA GLY A 102 39.84 0.90 44.31
C GLY A 102 39.65 2.04 43.30
N ARG A 103 38.40 2.44 43.03
CA ARG A 103 38.07 3.60 42.18
C ARG A 103 38.20 4.87 43.03
N LEU A 104 39.06 5.78 42.57
CA LEU A 104 39.47 7.07 43.17
C LEU A 104 40.69 7.03 44.10
N LEU A 105 41.88 6.81 43.53
CA LEU A 105 43.09 7.47 44.02
C LEU A 105 43.93 7.95 42.82
N ASN A 106 43.59 9.16 42.38
CA ASN A 106 44.42 10.11 41.64
C ASN A 106 45.29 9.54 40.51
N LEU A 107 44.70 9.39 39.32
CA LEU A 107 45.33 9.98 38.15
C LEU A 107 44.52 11.22 37.76
N ASP A 108 44.75 12.28 38.54
CA ASP A 108 44.74 13.65 38.04
C ASP A 108 45.94 13.82 37.07
N VAL A 109 45.98 12.97 36.03
CA VAL A 109 46.77 13.26 34.83
C VAL A 109 45.89 14.23 34.10
N LYS A 110 46.09 15.50 34.46
CA LYS A 110 45.70 16.69 33.71
C LYS A 110 44.97 16.34 32.43
N GLU A 111 43.66 16.52 32.49
CA GLU A 111 42.76 16.73 31.36
C GLU A 111 43.35 17.69 30.31
N THR A 112 44.32 18.53 30.70
CA THR A 112 45.16 19.37 29.84
C THR A 112 46.18 18.62 28.99
N VAL A 113 46.81 17.53 29.44
CA VAL A 113 47.82 16.80 28.64
C VAL A 113 47.16 15.83 27.66
N VAL A 114 46.01 15.26 28.01
CA VAL A 114 45.19 14.48 27.07
C VAL A 114 44.51 15.43 26.07
N ARG A 115 44.01 16.60 26.48
CA ARG A 115 43.58 17.65 25.54
C ARG A 115 44.70 18.20 24.65
N ASP A 116 45.93 18.34 25.16
CA ASP A 116 47.07 18.85 24.37
C ASP A 116 47.63 17.77 23.41
N ILE A 117 47.48 16.48 23.73
CA ILE A 117 47.84 15.37 22.85
C ILE A 117 46.73 15.11 21.80
N LEU A 118 45.46 15.11 22.21
CA LEU A 118 44.31 14.89 21.33
C LEU A 118 44.02 16.11 20.44
N GLY A 119 44.13 17.34 20.96
CA GLY A 119 44.02 18.57 20.18
C GLY A 119 45.18 18.81 19.21
N SER A 120 46.15 17.87 19.13
CA SER A 120 47.25 17.89 18.17
C SER A 120 47.10 16.84 17.06
N MET A 121 46.04 16.04 17.07
CA MET A 121 45.80 14.96 16.09
C MET A 121 44.88 15.35 14.93
N ASN A 122 44.40 16.61 14.88
CA ASN A 122 43.61 17.12 13.76
C ASN A 122 44.48 17.12 12.48
N ASN A 123 44.03 16.37 11.47
CA ASN A 123 44.65 16.10 10.16
C ASN A 123 45.74 15.01 10.16
N ARG A 124 45.34 13.75 10.13
CA ARG A 124 46.21 12.65 9.75
C ARG A 124 45.73 12.01 8.44
N GLU A 125 46.47 12.22 7.35
CA GLU A 125 46.45 11.33 6.19
C GLU A 125 47.04 9.97 6.62
N LEU A 126 46.27 8.88 6.53
CA LEU A 126 46.74 7.53 6.81
C LEU A 126 47.52 7.02 5.59
N SER A 127 48.78 6.61 5.77
CA SER A 127 49.59 6.04 4.68
C SER A 127 49.34 4.54 4.56
N ASP A 128 48.77 4.06 3.43
CA ASP A 128 48.72 2.72 2.76
C ASP A 128 48.91 1.38 3.52
N ASN A 129 49.23 1.36 4.81
CA ASN A 129 49.65 0.18 5.59
C ASN A 129 49.22 0.24 7.07
N GLU A 130 48.26 1.08 7.44
CA GLU A 130 47.77 1.18 8.82
C GLU A 130 46.27 0.87 8.85
N LEU A 131 45.88 -0.35 9.28
CA LEU A 131 44.53 -0.63 9.79
C LEU A 131 44.26 0.34 10.95
N GLY A 132 43.51 1.40 10.69
CA GLY A 132 43.47 2.60 11.52
C GLY A 132 42.21 2.69 12.38
N MET A 133 42.19 2.03 13.54
CA MET A 133 41.23 2.42 14.59
C MET A 133 41.65 3.80 15.13
N VAL A 134 40.93 4.86 14.75
CA VAL A 134 41.13 6.21 15.25
C VAL A 134 39.89 6.61 16.07
N ILE A 135 40.10 7.16 17.27
CA ILE A 135 39.04 7.66 18.16
C ILE A 135 39.26 9.16 18.29
N GLY A 136 38.26 9.92 17.84
CA GLY A 136 38.27 11.38 17.72
C GLY A 136 38.18 12.17 19.02
N GLY A 137 38.41 13.48 18.91
CA GLY A 137 38.24 14.50 19.92
C GLY A 137 37.02 15.40 19.66
N LYS A 138 37.22 16.63 19.18
CA LYS A 138 36.14 17.57 18.81
C LYS A 138 36.19 17.78 17.30
N THR A 139 35.06 17.66 16.59
CA THR A 139 34.92 17.78 15.13
C THR A 139 36.12 17.18 14.41
N ASP A 140 36.05 15.88 14.24
CA ASP A 140 37.08 15.06 13.64
C ASP A 140 36.86 14.93 12.13
N ILE A 141 37.97 14.76 11.40
CA ILE A 141 37.98 14.49 9.96
C ILE A 141 38.86 13.26 9.76
N PHE A 142 38.27 12.16 9.31
CA PHE A 142 38.94 10.90 8.99
C PHE A 142 38.92 10.67 7.48
N ASP A 143 40.07 10.33 6.90
CA ASP A 143 40.22 10.06 5.47
C ASP A 143 40.79 8.64 5.31
N GLY A 144 39.98 7.78 4.71
CA GLY A 144 40.19 6.35 4.57
C GLY A 144 41.10 5.98 3.41
N THR A 145 41.21 4.68 3.16
CA THR A 145 42.17 4.11 2.22
C THR A 145 41.46 3.37 1.08
N TRP A 146 42.09 2.33 0.53
CA TRP A 146 41.50 1.45 -0.49
C TRP A 146 41.24 0.05 0.10
N ARG A 147 41.30 -0.06 1.42
CA ARG A 147 41.11 -1.28 2.20
C ARG A 147 40.09 -0.98 3.29
N ASP A 148 39.51 -2.05 3.80
CA ASP A 148 38.65 -2.07 4.98
C ASP A 148 39.21 -1.24 6.15
N ASP A 149 38.54 -0.14 6.43
CA ASP A 149 38.82 0.84 7.46
C ASP A 149 37.73 0.81 8.57
N TYR A 150 38.09 1.29 9.77
CA TYR A 150 37.18 1.32 10.92
C TYR A 150 37.33 2.64 11.68
N PHE A 151 36.33 3.52 11.57
CA PHE A 151 36.34 4.85 12.19
C PHE A 151 35.19 5.04 13.18
N PHE A 152 35.44 5.85 14.21
CA PHE A 152 34.45 6.26 15.21
C PHE A 152 34.63 7.75 15.52
N GLY A 153 33.60 8.54 15.19
CA GLY A 153 33.55 10.00 15.34
C GLY A 153 33.55 10.41 16.80
N GLY A 154 32.45 10.21 17.51
CA GLY A 154 32.38 10.46 18.95
C GLY A 154 31.11 11.15 19.42
N LEU A 155 31.23 12.41 19.85
CA LEU A 155 30.17 13.17 20.52
C LEU A 155 29.92 14.56 19.90
N ASP A 156 30.70 14.92 18.89
CA ASP A 156 30.64 16.21 18.19
C ASP A 156 30.42 15.92 16.70
N ASN A 157 30.05 16.93 15.92
CA ASN A 157 29.86 16.78 14.47
C ASN A 157 31.17 16.40 13.77
N ASP A 158 31.22 15.25 13.12
CA ASP A 158 32.41 14.64 12.54
C ASP A 158 32.28 14.40 11.02
N TYR A 159 33.41 14.19 10.33
CA TYR A 159 33.49 13.87 8.91
C TYR A 159 34.30 12.58 8.72
N LEU A 160 33.67 11.52 8.23
CA LEU A 160 34.25 10.20 8.06
C LEU A 160 34.19 9.81 6.57
N PHE A 161 35.35 9.55 5.96
CA PHE A 161 35.44 9.08 4.58
C PHE A 161 36.14 7.69 4.56
N GLY A 162 35.51 6.66 4.02
CA GLY A 162 36.05 5.28 3.92
C GLY A 162 36.98 5.10 2.71
N GLY A 163 36.58 5.67 1.58
CA GLY A 163 37.37 5.68 0.35
C GLY A 163 37.08 4.43 -0.47
N GLY A 164 37.80 3.34 -0.23
CA GLY A 164 37.39 2.07 -0.80
C GLY A 164 37.80 0.88 0.04
N GLY A 165 37.23 -0.28 -0.23
CA GLY A 165 37.30 -1.42 0.68
C GLY A 165 35.93 -1.64 1.33
N ASN A 166 35.83 -2.59 2.25
CA ASN A 166 34.60 -2.80 3.01
C ASN A 166 34.76 -2.17 4.39
N ASP A 167 34.25 -0.96 4.55
CA ASP A 167 34.53 -0.08 5.66
C ASP A 167 33.47 -0.19 6.77
N THR A 168 33.82 0.27 7.96
CA THR A 168 32.88 0.42 9.07
C THR A 168 33.05 1.79 9.71
N LEU A 169 32.10 2.69 9.46
CA LEU A 169 32.17 4.09 9.88
C LEU A 169 31.01 4.40 10.83
N LEU A 170 31.33 4.96 11.99
CA LEU A 170 30.38 5.26 13.05
C LEU A 170 30.48 6.74 13.46
N GLY A 171 29.46 7.56 13.20
CA GLY A 171 29.39 8.99 13.54
C GLY A 171 29.37 9.22 15.04
N GLY A 172 28.30 8.79 15.71
CA GLY A 172 28.23 8.67 17.16
C GLY A 172 27.25 9.63 17.81
N SER A 173 27.58 10.91 17.96
CA SER A 173 26.59 11.91 18.36
C SER A 173 27.04 13.24 17.82
N GLY A 174 26.10 14.11 17.48
CA GLY A 174 26.40 15.28 16.68
C GLY A 174 25.78 15.11 15.30
N ASN A 175 25.89 16.14 14.47
CA ASN A 175 25.43 16.06 13.09
C ASN A 175 26.63 15.70 12.24
N ASP A 176 26.75 14.42 11.91
CA ASP A 176 27.91 13.79 11.31
C ASP A 176 27.76 13.66 9.79
N PHE A 177 28.89 13.66 9.09
CA PHE A 177 28.98 13.35 7.67
C PHE A 177 29.77 12.06 7.51
N VAL A 178 29.17 11.04 6.91
CA VAL A 178 29.75 9.70 6.75
C VAL A 178 29.66 9.31 5.27
N ASP A 179 30.76 8.89 4.67
CA ASP A 179 30.86 8.52 3.25
C ASP A 179 31.70 7.25 3.13
N GLY A 180 31.10 6.14 2.69
CA GLY A 180 31.74 4.83 2.53
C GLY A 180 32.68 4.79 1.34
N GLY A 181 32.18 5.19 0.17
CA GLY A 181 32.96 5.31 -1.06
C GLY A 181 32.75 4.10 -1.97
N THR A 182 33.67 3.15 -2.00
CA THR A 182 33.52 1.95 -2.85
C THR A 182 33.74 0.67 -2.07
N GLY A 183 32.88 -0.31 -2.24
CA GLY A 183 32.93 -1.60 -1.58
C GLY A 183 31.63 -1.83 -0.83
N ASN A 184 31.61 -2.79 0.09
CA ASN A 184 30.40 -3.08 0.85
C ASN A 184 30.59 -2.59 2.29
N ASP A 185 30.01 -1.45 2.59
CA ASP A 185 30.28 -0.65 3.77
C ASP A 185 29.20 -0.77 4.84
N TRP A 186 29.59 -0.57 6.09
CA TRP A 186 28.69 -0.46 7.24
C TRP A 186 28.79 0.94 7.83
N LEU A 187 27.75 1.74 7.70
CA LEU A 187 27.75 3.16 8.02
C LEU A 187 26.65 3.48 9.03
N GLN A 188 26.96 4.27 10.07
CA GLN A 188 26.00 4.60 11.12
C GLN A 188 26.17 6.04 11.60
N GLY A 189 25.10 6.85 11.59
CA GLY A 189 25.05 8.22 12.11
C GLY A 189 24.93 8.29 13.64
N ASP A 190 24.07 7.45 14.22
CA ASP A 190 23.71 7.36 15.64
C ASP A 190 22.76 8.47 16.15
N ARG A 191 23.27 9.64 16.55
CA ARG A 191 22.43 10.69 17.16
C ARG A 191 22.75 12.06 16.61
N GLY A 192 21.74 12.71 16.05
CA GLY A 192 21.84 14.05 15.50
C GLY A 192 21.27 14.03 14.10
N ASP A 193 21.34 15.15 13.40
CA ASP A 193 20.90 15.19 12.00
C ASP A 193 22.09 14.84 11.12
N ASP A 194 22.20 13.57 10.73
CA ASP A 194 23.36 12.99 10.08
C ASP A 194 23.20 12.96 8.54
N THR A 195 24.33 12.87 7.83
CA THR A 195 24.38 12.69 6.38
C THR A 195 25.27 11.51 6.06
N VAL A 196 24.72 10.46 5.45
CA VAL A 196 25.39 9.18 5.24
C VAL A 196 25.30 8.77 3.76
N PHE A 197 26.45 8.53 3.12
CA PHE A 197 26.56 8.07 1.73
C PHE A 197 27.24 6.70 1.66
N GLY A 198 26.61 5.72 1.01
CA GLY A 198 27.18 4.39 0.73
C GLY A 198 28.22 4.47 -0.37
N GLY A 199 27.77 4.85 -1.56
CA GLY A 199 28.61 5.06 -2.73
C GLY A 199 28.43 3.94 -3.76
N SER A 200 29.42 3.07 -3.93
CA SER A 200 29.30 1.94 -4.86
C SER A 200 29.56 0.61 -4.16
N GLY A 201 28.64 -0.34 -4.30
CA GLY A 201 28.69 -1.66 -3.71
C GLY A 201 27.44 -1.90 -2.89
N ASN A 202 27.41 -2.98 -2.08
CA ASN A 202 26.19 -3.29 -1.32
C ASN A 202 26.40 -2.87 0.12
N ASP A 203 25.80 -1.74 0.49
CA ASP A 203 26.06 -1.01 1.71
C ASP A 203 24.94 -1.19 2.74
N SER A 204 25.25 -0.89 4.00
CA SER A 204 24.29 -0.87 5.10
C SER A 204 24.41 0.44 5.85
N LEU A 205 23.37 1.26 5.76
CA LEU A 205 23.33 2.63 6.28
C LEU A 205 22.28 2.73 7.39
N PHE A 206 22.63 3.36 8.50
CA PHE A 206 21.75 3.59 9.65
C PHE A 206 21.82 5.05 10.09
N GLY A 207 20.72 5.80 10.04
CA GLY A 207 20.63 7.19 10.51
C GLY A 207 20.71 7.24 12.03
N GLY A 208 19.69 6.70 12.70
CA GLY A 208 19.64 6.58 14.14
C GLY A 208 18.54 7.46 14.72
N THR A 209 18.89 8.54 15.43
CA THR A 209 17.90 9.51 15.92
C THR A 209 18.23 10.88 15.40
N GLY A 210 17.25 11.61 14.90
CA GLY A 210 17.43 12.97 14.38
C GLY A 210 16.79 13.09 13.01
N ARG A 211 17.19 14.07 12.22
CA ARG A 211 16.67 14.23 10.87
C ARG A 211 17.77 13.89 9.87
N ASP A 212 17.80 12.64 9.44
CA ASP A 212 18.92 12.06 8.72
C ASP A 212 18.73 12.09 7.21
N TYR A 213 19.84 12.17 6.48
CA TYR A 213 19.90 12.00 5.03
C TYR A 213 20.78 10.80 4.71
N LEU A 214 20.22 9.79 4.04
CA LEU A 214 20.89 8.56 3.65
C LEU A 214 20.80 8.38 2.13
N ASP A 215 21.90 7.99 1.49
CA ASP A 215 21.99 7.76 0.05
C ASP A 215 22.86 6.52 -0.20
N GLY A 216 22.27 5.44 -0.71
CA GLY A 216 22.91 4.15 -0.96
C GLY A 216 23.88 4.22 -2.14
N GLY A 217 23.39 4.65 -3.29
CA GLY A 217 24.19 4.88 -4.48
C GLY A 217 24.06 3.75 -5.50
N GLU A 218 25.17 3.15 -5.95
CA GLU A 218 25.12 1.99 -6.85
C GLU A 218 25.23 0.70 -6.04
N GLY A 219 24.30 -0.23 -6.19
CA GLY A 219 24.36 -1.57 -5.60
C GLY A 219 23.04 -1.98 -4.98
N ASN A 220 23.06 -3.01 -4.16
CA ASN A 220 21.86 -3.44 -3.44
C ASN A 220 22.06 -3.10 -1.96
N ASP A 221 21.45 -2.01 -1.54
CA ASP A 221 21.71 -1.34 -0.29
C ASP A 221 20.60 -1.57 0.74
N ASN A 222 20.95 -1.42 2.02
CA ASN A 222 20.01 -1.49 3.12
C ASN A 222 20.09 -0.21 3.96
N LEU A 223 19.07 0.63 3.87
CA LEU A 223 18.97 1.92 4.54
C LEU A 223 17.93 1.86 5.65
N GLN A 224 18.26 2.40 6.82
CA GLN A 224 17.33 2.58 7.93
C GLN A 224 17.45 4.00 8.48
N GLY A 225 16.36 4.78 8.43
CA GLY A 225 16.27 6.16 8.96
C GLY A 225 16.31 6.15 10.50
N GLY A 226 15.25 5.64 11.13
CA GLY A 226 15.16 5.47 12.58
C GLY A 226 14.14 6.42 13.22
N GLU A 227 14.56 7.16 14.24
CA GLU A 227 13.69 8.15 14.90
C GLU A 227 13.86 9.53 14.26
N GLY A 228 12.85 10.02 13.55
CA GLY A 228 12.76 11.39 13.06
C GLY A 228 12.27 11.46 11.62
N ASN A 229 12.46 12.60 10.96
CA ASN A 229 11.85 12.83 9.64
C ASN A 229 12.90 12.73 8.55
N ASP A 230 13.23 11.51 8.17
CA ASP A 230 14.43 11.19 7.43
C ASP A 230 14.22 11.32 5.92
N THR A 231 15.32 11.32 5.18
CA THR A 231 15.33 11.28 3.72
C THR A 231 16.27 10.17 3.26
N LEU A 232 15.73 9.16 2.57
CA LEU A 232 16.45 7.97 2.14
C LEU A 232 16.39 7.88 0.60
N SER A 233 17.52 7.59 -0.03
CA SER A 233 17.60 7.29 -1.46
C SER A 233 18.38 5.99 -1.67
N GLY A 234 17.76 4.99 -2.31
CA GLY A 234 18.40 3.71 -2.64
C GLY A 234 19.42 3.89 -3.76
N GLY A 235 18.95 4.40 -4.90
CA GLY A 235 19.78 4.71 -6.05
C GLY A 235 19.63 3.67 -7.14
N ALA A 236 20.68 2.91 -7.45
CA ALA A 236 20.67 1.94 -8.53
C ALA A 236 20.93 0.52 -8.04
N GLY A 237 19.93 -0.34 -8.09
CA GLY A 237 19.99 -1.76 -7.78
C GLY A 237 18.74 -2.15 -7.02
N ASN A 238 18.78 -3.25 -6.26
CA ASN A 238 17.60 -3.69 -5.52
C ASN A 238 17.80 -3.40 -4.04
N ASP A 239 17.17 -2.33 -3.58
CA ASP A 239 17.42 -1.70 -2.31
C ASP A 239 16.33 -2.02 -1.29
N THR A 240 16.64 -1.81 -0.01
CA THR A 240 15.68 -1.92 1.10
C THR A 240 15.79 -0.69 1.98
N LEU A 241 14.70 0.08 2.07
CA LEU A 241 14.62 1.34 2.79
C LEU A 241 13.55 1.24 3.88
N TRP A 242 13.91 1.54 5.13
CA TRP A 242 12.97 1.61 6.26
C TRP A 242 13.06 2.98 6.95
N GLY A 243 11.95 3.73 7.00
CA GLY A 243 11.85 5.00 7.72
C GLY A 243 11.79 4.81 9.24
N GLU A 244 10.96 3.86 9.67
CA GLU A 244 10.62 3.58 11.07
C GLU A 244 9.64 4.58 11.69
N THR A 245 10.09 5.69 12.29
CA THR A 245 9.18 6.61 12.97
C THR A 245 9.44 8.05 12.57
N GLY A 246 8.41 8.76 12.14
CA GLY A 246 8.45 10.16 11.80
C GLY A 246 7.76 10.44 10.48
N HIS A 247 8.16 11.47 9.75
CA HIS A 247 7.58 11.74 8.43
C HIS A 247 8.72 11.70 7.43
N ASP A 248 8.83 10.57 6.77
CA ASP A 248 9.99 10.17 5.99
C ASP A 248 9.75 10.38 4.49
N LEU A 249 10.82 10.69 3.78
CA LEU A 249 10.85 10.77 2.32
C LEU A 249 11.78 9.69 1.79
N MET A 250 11.27 8.82 0.94
CA MET A 250 12.01 7.67 0.41
C MET A 250 11.92 7.61 -1.12
N ASP A 251 13.04 7.29 -1.76
CA ASP A 251 13.17 7.12 -3.21
C ASP A 251 13.98 5.83 -3.46
N GLY A 252 13.36 4.81 -4.05
CA GLY A 252 14.01 3.54 -4.40
C GLY A 252 15.02 3.73 -5.52
N GLY A 253 14.56 4.33 -6.62
CA GLY A 253 15.40 4.75 -7.74
C GLY A 253 15.23 3.80 -8.92
N THR A 254 16.24 2.98 -9.23
CA THR A 254 16.13 1.99 -10.30
C THR A 254 16.40 0.60 -9.78
N GLY A 255 15.54 -0.36 -10.09
CA GLY A 255 15.67 -1.76 -9.76
C GLY A 255 14.40 -2.28 -9.12
N ASN A 256 14.49 -3.27 -8.24
CA ASN A 256 13.29 -3.79 -7.57
C ASN A 256 13.46 -3.60 -6.08
N ASP A 257 12.83 -2.57 -5.56
CA ASP A 257 13.08 -1.99 -4.26
C ASP A 257 12.01 -2.36 -3.23
N ASN A 258 12.37 -2.27 -1.95
CA ASN A 258 11.48 -2.55 -0.83
C ASN A 258 11.48 -1.35 0.13
N LEU A 259 10.40 -0.57 0.13
CA LEU A 259 10.27 0.65 0.91
C LEU A 259 9.22 0.47 2.01
N LYS A 260 9.54 0.87 3.25
CA LYS A 260 8.58 0.89 4.35
C LYS A 260 8.65 2.21 5.12
N GLY A 261 7.55 2.96 5.11
CA GLY A 261 7.34 4.19 5.89
C GLY A 261 7.49 3.94 7.38
N GLY A 262 6.46 3.33 7.97
CA GLY A 262 6.42 3.00 9.38
C GLY A 262 5.34 3.81 10.10
N ASP A 263 5.72 4.51 11.17
CA ASP A 263 4.80 5.39 11.90
C ASP A 263 4.96 6.84 11.40
N GLY A 264 3.90 7.40 10.84
CA GLY A 264 3.73 8.81 10.51
C GLY A 264 3.17 8.99 9.10
N SER A 265 3.29 10.19 8.55
CA SER A 265 2.86 10.47 7.18
C SER A 265 4.08 10.54 6.30
N ASP A 266 4.29 9.48 5.54
CA ASP A 266 5.48 9.22 4.76
C ASP A 266 5.22 9.47 3.26
N THR A 267 6.29 9.63 2.50
CA THR A 267 6.25 9.74 1.04
C THR A 267 7.26 8.78 0.44
N LEU A 268 6.78 7.81 -0.33
CA LEU A 268 7.56 6.72 -0.90
C LEU A 268 7.44 6.76 -2.43
N HIS A 269 8.57 6.83 -3.13
CA HIS A 269 8.68 6.68 -4.57
C HIS A 269 9.44 5.39 -4.90
N GLY A 270 8.84 4.47 -5.66
CA GLY A 270 9.47 3.22 -6.11
C GLY A 270 10.52 3.50 -7.19
N GLY A 271 10.07 4.04 -8.31
CA GLY A 271 10.90 4.44 -9.43
C GLY A 271 10.83 3.47 -10.60
N ASP A 272 11.97 3.16 -11.23
CA ASP A 272 12.00 2.20 -12.33
C ASP A 272 12.11 0.77 -11.79
N GLY A 273 11.11 -0.08 -12.00
CA GLY A 273 11.17 -1.53 -11.85
C GLY A 273 9.97 -2.10 -11.11
N ASN A 274 10.12 -3.23 -10.42
CA ASN A 274 8.98 -3.84 -9.73
C ASN A 274 9.19 -3.76 -8.23
N ASP A 275 8.56 -2.77 -7.63
CA ASP A 275 8.81 -2.31 -6.28
C ASP A 275 7.74 -2.81 -5.31
N SER A 276 8.05 -2.70 -4.02
CA SER A 276 7.09 -2.98 -2.96
C SER A 276 7.15 -1.91 -1.90
N LEU A 277 6.05 -1.17 -1.78
CA LEU A 277 5.90 -0.02 -0.91
C LEU A 277 4.85 -0.32 0.18
N TRP A 278 5.19 -0.01 1.43
CA TRP A 278 4.26 -0.06 2.56
C TRP A 278 4.31 1.27 3.32
N GLY A 279 3.19 1.98 3.37
CA GLY A 279 3.05 3.23 4.13
C GLY A 279 3.15 2.98 5.63
N GLY A 280 2.15 2.31 6.19
CA GLY A 280 2.11 1.90 7.59
C GLY A 280 1.02 2.61 8.38
N ASN A 281 1.39 3.39 9.39
CA ASN A 281 0.44 4.11 10.23
C ASN A 281 0.53 5.62 9.95
N GLY A 282 -0.53 6.22 9.43
CA GLY A 282 -0.62 7.65 9.15
C GLY A 282 -1.15 7.85 7.73
N GLY A 283 -1.26 9.10 7.28
CA GLY A 283 -1.69 9.35 5.90
C GLY A 283 -0.48 9.44 4.99
N ASP A 284 -0.27 8.45 4.16
CA ASP A 284 0.93 8.22 3.35
C ASP A 284 0.70 8.54 1.87
N LEU A 285 1.78 8.86 1.15
CA LEU A 285 1.80 9.00 -0.31
C LEU A 285 2.75 7.95 -0.90
N LEU A 286 2.23 7.04 -1.71
CA LEU A 286 2.98 5.98 -2.36
C LEU A 286 2.87 6.13 -3.88
N GLU A 287 4.00 6.24 -4.56
CA GLU A 287 4.10 6.29 -6.03
C GLU A 287 4.96 5.11 -6.52
N GLY A 288 4.38 4.19 -7.31
CA GLY A 288 5.07 3.03 -7.90
C GLY A 288 5.98 3.41 -9.07
N ASP A 289 5.54 4.38 -9.87
CA ASP A 289 6.17 4.84 -11.11
C ASP A 289 6.12 3.81 -12.25
N ALA A 290 7.19 3.07 -12.54
CA ALA A 290 7.28 2.27 -13.75
C ALA A 290 7.61 0.81 -13.48
N GLY A 291 6.63 -0.06 -13.61
CA GLY A 291 6.77 -1.51 -13.66
C GLY A 291 5.55 -2.18 -13.07
N ASN A 292 5.74 -3.32 -12.39
CA ASN A 292 4.58 -3.97 -11.77
C ASN A 292 4.78 -3.96 -10.27
N ASP A 293 4.12 -3.01 -9.62
CA ASP A 293 4.38 -2.60 -8.27
C ASP A 293 3.34 -3.15 -7.29
N TYR A 294 3.77 -3.23 -6.04
CA TYR A 294 2.91 -3.59 -4.92
C TYR A 294 2.87 -2.45 -3.92
N LEU A 295 1.70 -1.84 -3.73
CA LEU A 295 1.51 -0.73 -2.80
C LEU A 295 0.51 -1.12 -1.71
N SER A 296 0.77 -0.70 -0.48
CA SER A 296 -0.13 -0.88 0.66
C SER A 296 -0.06 0.35 1.55
N GLY A 297 -1.16 1.09 1.64
CA GLY A 297 -1.29 2.31 2.46
C GLY A 297 -1.20 1.95 3.94
N GLY A 298 -2.16 1.17 4.43
CA GLY A 298 -2.14 0.61 5.77
C GLY A 298 -3.26 1.17 6.62
N SER A 299 -2.99 2.21 7.41
CA SER A 299 -4.03 2.84 8.23
C SER A 299 -3.86 4.35 8.21
N GLY A 300 -4.96 5.07 7.97
CA GLY A 300 -4.91 6.51 7.75
C GLY A 300 -5.50 6.81 6.39
N PHE A 301 -5.46 8.08 5.99
CA PHE A 301 -5.94 8.48 4.67
C PHE A 301 -4.74 8.49 3.72
N ASP A 302 -4.66 7.48 2.87
CA ASP A 302 -3.53 7.20 2.00
C ASP A 302 -3.82 7.57 0.54
N VAL A 303 -2.75 7.91 -0.19
CA VAL A 303 -2.80 8.17 -1.63
C VAL A 303 -1.82 7.23 -2.31
N LEU A 304 -2.32 6.36 -3.19
CA LEU A 304 -1.54 5.36 -3.92
C LEU A 304 -1.66 5.61 -5.42
N ASP A 305 -0.53 5.71 -6.12
CA ASP A 305 -0.43 5.82 -7.58
C ASP A 305 0.48 4.71 -8.11
N GLY A 306 -0.07 3.77 -8.88
CA GLY A 306 0.65 2.64 -9.46
C GLY A 306 1.60 3.07 -10.57
N GLY A 307 1.05 3.80 -11.56
CA GLY A 307 1.82 4.38 -12.66
C GLY A 307 1.75 3.53 -13.93
N ASP A 308 2.90 3.21 -14.53
CA ASP A 308 3.00 2.40 -15.75
C ASP A 308 3.22 0.92 -15.38
N GLY A 309 2.26 0.05 -15.68
CA GLY A 309 2.40 -1.42 -15.69
C GLY A 309 1.24 -2.10 -14.99
N ASN A 310 1.42 -3.30 -14.47
CA ASN A 310 0.29 -4.03 -13.85
C ASN A 310 0.49 -4.08 -12.34
N ASP A 311 -0.19 -3.19 -11.64
CA ASP A 311 0.04 -2.89 -10.25
C ASP A 311 -0.97 -3.57 -9.33
N THR A 312 -0.63 -3.66 -8.05
CA THR A 312 -1.52 -4.18 -7.01
C THR A 312 -1.48 -3.26 -5.81
N MET A 313 -2.63 -2.71 -5.45
CA MET A 313 -2.76 -1.65 -4.47
C MET A 313 -3.82 -1.98 -3.41
N TYR A 314 -3.48 -1.75 -2.15
CA TYR A 314 -4.39 -1.89 -1.00
C TYR A 314 -4.42 -0.57 -0.24
N GLY A 315 -5.58 0.09 -0.16
CA GLY A 315 -5.78 1.29 0.66
C GLY A 315 -5.59 0.95 2.14
N GLY A 316 -6.51 0.13 2.65
CA GLY A 316 -6.39 -0.49 3.96
C GLY A 316 -7.50 -0.06 4.89
N GLY A 317 -7.40 1.11 5.52
CA GLY A 317 -8.47 1.55 6.40
C GLY A 317 -8.51 3.04 6.62
N GLU A 318 -9.74 3.56 6.73
CA GLU A 318 -10.13 4.96 6.49
C GLU A 318 -10.23 5.25 4.99
N ASP A 319 -10.49 6.50 4.59
CA ASP A 319 -10.87 6.86 3.21
C ASP A 319 -9.64 7.05 2.29
N ASP A 320 -9.39 6.14 1.36
CA ASP A 320 -8.18 6.13 0.54
C ASP A 320 -8.41 6.59 -0.91
N ASP A 321 -7.37 7.18 -1.53
CA ASP A 321 -7.34 7.51 -2.96
C ASP A 321 -6.37 6.56 -3.71
N LEU A 322 -6.86 5.77 -4.67
CA LEU A 322 -6.07 4.81 -5.44
C LEU A 322 -6.14 5.11 -6.95
N TYR A 323 -4.99 5.19 -7.62
CA TYR A 323 -4.87 5.45 -9.06
C TYR A 323 -4.02 4.33 -9.71
N GLY A 324 -4.62 3.48 -10.55
CA GLY A 324 -3.94 2.37 -11.22
C GLY A 324 -2.95 2.85 -12.27
N GLY A 325 -3.45 3.65 -13.21
CA GLY A 325 -2.62 4.28 -14.23
C GLY A 325 -2.72 3.54 -15.55
N ALA A 326 -1.61 2.95 -16.02
CA ALA A 326 -1.55 2.29 -17.32
C ALA A 326 -1.16 0.82 -17.20
N GLY A 327 -2.14 -0.07 -17.28
CA GLY A 327 -1.97 -1.50 -17.44
C GLY A 327 -3.19 -2.21 -16.88
N ASN A 328 -3.03 -3.45 -16.42
CA ASN A 328 -4.15 -4.17 -15.83
C ASN A 328 -3.94 -4.25 -14.31
N ASP A 329 -4.59 -3.36 -13.60
CA ASP A 329 -4.30 -3.05 -12.21
C ASP A 329 -5.32 -3.67 -11.26
N TRP A 330 -4.87 -3.98 -10.04
CA TRP A 330 -5.71 -4.52 -8.98
C TRP A 330 -5.81 -3.51 -7.84
N LEU A 331 -7.00 -2.96 -7.64
CA LEU A 331 -7.31 -1.93 -6.65
C LEU A 331 -8.23 -2.50 -5.57
N TYR A 332 -7.84 -2.37 -4.31
CA TYR A 332 -8.62 -2.76 -3.14
C TYR A 332 -8.73 -1.57 -2.18
N GLY A 333 -9.93 -1.02 -2.00
CA GLY A 333 -10.20 0.05 -1.03
C GLY A 333 -10.13 -0.44 0.43
N ASP A 334 -10.78 -1.58 0.70
CA ASP A 334 -10.92 -2.22 2.02
C ASP A 334 -11.93 -1.52 2.95
N GLU A 335 -11.52 -0.83 4.02
CA GLU A 335 -12.46 -0.17 4.97
C GLU A 335 -12.47 1.34 4.74
N GLY A 336 -13.52 1.97 4.21
CA GLY A 336 -13.47 3.41 3.98
C GLY A 336 -14.51 3.95 3.01
N TYR A 337 -14.55 5.26 2.81
CA TYR A 337 -15.18 5.85 1.64
C TYR A 337 -14.12 6.11 0.57
N ASP A 338 -13.80 5.08 -0.20
CA ASP A 338 -12.62 5.09 -1.06
C ASP A 338 -12.90 5.72 -2.42
N THR A 339 -11.87 6.33 -3.02
CA THR A 339 -11.90 6.79 -4.41
C THR A 339 -10.86 6.02 -5.21
N MET A 340 -11.31 5.35 -6.27
CA MET A 340 -10.47 4.51 -7.12
C MET A 340 -10.63 4.88 -8.60
N ASP A 341 -9.51 4.95 -9.32
CA ASP A 341 -9.42 5.16 -10.77
C ASP A 341 -8.50 4.08 -11.37
N GLY A 342 -9.04 3.18 -12.18
CA GLY A 342 -8.26 2.12 -12.86
C GLY A 342 -7.36 2.68 -13.95
N GLY A 343 -7.86 3.64 -14.72
CA GLY A 343 -7.11 4.29 -15.79
C GLY A 343 -7.20 3.53 -17.12
N ALA A 344 -6.10 2.93 -17.56
CA ALA A 344 -6.00 2.34 -18.90
C ALA A 344 -5.55 0.88 -18.87
N GLY A 345 -6.49 -0.01 -19.10
CA GLY A 345 -6.31 -1.43 -19.36
C GLY A 345 -7.49 -2.17 -18.76
N ASN A 346 -7.34 -3.46 -18.47
CA ASN A 346 -8.44 -4.24 -17.93
C ASN A 346 -8.25 -4.39 -16.43
N ASP A 347 -8.90 -3.52 -15.68
CA ASP A 347 -8.67 -3.33 -14.26
C ASP A 347 -9.63 -4.15 -13.40
N LEU A 348 -9.20 -4.43 -12.18
CA LEU A 348 -9.97 -5.13 -11.19
C LEU A 348 -10.04 -4.27 -9.93
N MET A 349 -11.25 -3.82 -9.60
CA MET A 349 -11.51 -2.92 -8.48
C MET A 349 -12.48 -3.54 -7.47
N TRP A 350 -12.15 -3.42 -6.19
CA TRP A 350 -12.99 -3.80 -5.06
C TRP A 350 -13.06 -2.63 -4.07
N GLY A 351 -14.27 -2.08 -3.85
CA GLY A 351 -14.56 -1.06 -2.84
C GLY A 351 -14.35 -1.58 -1.44
N GLY A 352 -15.27 -2.43 -0.97
CA GLY A 352 -15.15 -3.06 0.35
C GLY A 352 -16.27 -2.61 1.27
N GLU A 353 -15.92 -2.09 2.44
CA GLU A 353 -16.87 -1.51 3.38
C GLU A 353 -16.92 0.01 3.22
N GLY A 354 -18.08 0.58 2.93
CA GLY A 354 -18.32 2.02 2.85
C GLY A 354 -18.89 2.44 1.50
N GLY A 355 -19.04 3.74 1.27
CA GLY A 355 -19.73 4.25 0.08
C GLY A 355 -18.75 4.73 -0.97
N ASP A 356 -18.30 3.82 -1.83
CA ASP A 356 -17.10 4.02 -2.63
C ASP A 356 -17.38 4.72 -3.97
N ARG A 357 -16.33 5.34 -4.52
CA ARG A 357 -16.33 5.92 -5.86
C ARG A 357 -15.30 5.22 -6.72
N MET A 358 -15.75 4.59 -7.81
CA MET A 358 -14.91 3.85 -8.75
C MET A 358 -15.09 4.37 -10.18
N ASP A 359 -13.98 4.50 -10.90
CA ASP A 359 -13.91 4.76 -12.35
C ASP A 359 -12.95 3.76 -12.99
N GLY A 360 -13.41 2.96 -13.95
CA GLY A 360 -12.56 1.97 -14.65
C GLY A 360 -11.70 2.61 -15.72
N GLY A 361 -12.23 3.66 -16.36
CA GLY A 361 -11.52 4.35 -17.42
C GLY A 361 -11.66 3.62 -18.76
N SER A 362 -10.59 2.98 -19.24
CA SER A 362 -10.59 2.35 -20.56
C SER A 362 -10.07 0.93 -20.56
N GLY A 363 -10.84 0.01 -21.12
CA GLY A 363 -10.55 -1.39 -21.22
C GLY A 363 -11.77 -2.17 -20.75
N ASN A 364 -11.60 -3.45 -20.43
CA ASN A 364 -12.72 -4.26 -19.96
C ASN A 364 -12.55 -4.51 -18.48
N ASP A 365 -13.24 -3.73 -17.68
CA ASP A 365 -13.01 -3.59 -16.25
C ASP A 365 -13.98 -4.45 -15.44
N PHE A 366 -13.53 -4.84 -14.25
CA PHE A 366 -14.32 -5.61 -13.29
C PHE A 366 -14.37 -4.86 -11.96
N MET A 367 -15.57 -4.45 -11.56
CA MET A 367 -15.78 -3.65 -10.35
C MET A 367 -16.75 -4.32 -9.39
N ARG A 368 -16.48 -4.18 -8.10
CA ARG A 368 -17.44 -4.50 -7.02
C ARG A 368 -17.47 -3.38 -6.00
N GLY A 369 -18.67 -2.87 -5.72
CA GLY A 369 -18.96 -1.93 -4.63
C GLY A 369 -18.71 -2.56 -3.27
N GLY A 370 -19.56 -3.51 -2.89
CA GLY A 370 -19.44 -4.21 -1.61
C GLY A 370 -20.56 -3.80 -0.67
N ASP A 371 -20.21 -3.44 0.57
CA ASP A 371 -21.16 -2.97 1.57
C ASP A 371 -21.22 -1.45 1.53
N GLY A 372 -22.27 -0.83 1.00
CA GLY A 372 -22.11 0.57 0.64
C GLY A 372 -23.31 1.29 0.11
N SER A 373 -23.04 2.35 -0.62
CA SER A 373 -23.98 3.01 -1.52
C SER A 373 -23.08 3.67 -2.53
N ASP A 374 -22.70 2.88 -3.51
CA ASP A 374 -21.49 3.05 -4.28
C ASP A 374 -21.77 3.81 -5.57
N ARG A 375 -20.72 4.37 -6.15
CA ARG A 375 -20.76 5.05 -7.44
C ARG A 375 -19.71 4.43 -8.34
N MET A 376 -20.16 3.70 -9.35
CA MET A 376 -19.29 3.03 -10.31
C MET A 376 -19.51 3.58 -11.72
N ASN A 377 -18.41 3.77 -12.44
CA ASN A 377 -18.39 4.12 -13.85
C ASN A 377 -17.44 3.15 -14.59
N GLY A 378 -17.97 2.32 -15.49
CA GLY A 378 -17.20 1.39 -16.33
C GLY A 378 -16.26 2.14 -17.27
N GLY A 379 -16.82 3.10 -18.01
CA GLY A 379 -16.07 3.96 -18.91
C GLY A 379 -16.14 3.45 -20.34
N SER A 380 -15.03 2.96 -20.89
CA SER A 380 -15.03 2.45 -22.26
C SER A 380 -14.50 1.03 -22.37
N GLY A 381 -15.28 0.15 -22.97
CA GLY A 381 -14.99 -1.25 -23.20
C GLY A 381 -16.16 -2.09 -22.68
N ASN A 382 -15.96 -3.39 -22.53
CA ASN A 382 -17.06 -4.25 -22.07
C ASN A 382 -16.85 -4.57 -20.59
N ASP A 383 -17.56 -3.85 -19.74
CA ASP A 383 -17.31 -3.78 -18.32
C ASP A 383 -18.26 -4.69 -17.53
N THR A 384 -17.87 -5.00 -16.31
CA THR A 384 -18.65 -5.85 -15.40
C THR A 384 -18.71 -5.20 -14.02
N LEU A 385 -19.88 -4.70 -13.64
CA LEU A 385 -20.10 -3.96 -12.39
C LEU A 385 -21.07 -4.71 -11.48
N PHE A 386 -20.75 -4.76 -10.19
CA PHE A 386 -21.61 -5.33 -9.14
C PHE A 386 -21.73 -4.36 -7.97
N GLY A 387 -22.94 -3.86 -7.68
CA GLY A 387 -23.19 -3.00 -6.52
C GLY A 387 -23.07 -3.77 -5.20
N GLU A 388 -23.72 -4.94 -5.16
CA GLU A 388 -23.82 -5.82 -3.99
C GLU A 388 -24.82 -5.33 -2.93
N ALA A 389 -24.40 -4.71 -1.84
CA ALA A 389 -25.32 -4.26 -0.80
C ALA A 389 -25.29 -2.73 -0.72
N GLY A 390 -26.42 -2.06 -0.93
CA GLY A 390 -26.38 -0.61 -1.00
C GLY A 390 -27.47 -0.04 -1.88
N SER A 391 -27.58 1.28 -1.94
CA SER A 391 -28.35 1.91 -3.01
C SER A 391 -27.34 2.54 -3.95
N ASP A 392 -27.01 1.81 -4.99
CA ASP A 392 -25.83 2.02 -5.81
C ASP A 392 -26.19 2.80 -7.08
N ILE A 393 -25.19 3.48 -7.64
CA ILE A 393 -25.30 4.18 -8.92
C ILE A 393 -24.21 3.64 -9.84
N MET A 394 -24.62 3.10 -10.97
CA MET A 394 -23.76 2.46 -11.96
C MET A 394 -23.97 3.04 -13.35
N GLU A 395 -22.88 3.35 -14.02
CA GLU A 395 -22.82 3.75 -15.43
C GLU A 395 -21.89 2.77 -16.16
N GLY A 396 -22.38 2.07 -17.18
CA GLY A 396 -21.59 1.17 -18.03
C GLY A 396 -20.67 1.97 -18.95
N GLY A 397 -21.27 2.85 -19.75
CA GLY A 397 -20.54 3.82 -20.57
C GLY A 397 -20.59 3.45 -22.05
N THR A 398 -19.49 2.97 -22.63
CA THR A 398 -19.50 2.51 -24.03
C THR A 398 -18.98 1.09 -24.15
N GLY A 399 -19.68 0.23 -24.88
CA GLY A 399 -19.35 -1.17 -25.07
C GLY A 399 -20.51 -2.03 -24.61
N ASP A 400 -20.38 -3.36 -24.68
CA ASP A 400 -21.47 -4.24 -24.21
C ASP A 400 -21.21 -4.61 -22.74
N ASP A 401 -21.96 -4.00 -21.83
CA ASP A 401 -21.71 -4.01 -20.38
C ASP A 401 -22.61 -4.99 -19.63
N TYR A 402 -22.12 -5.47 -18.49
CA TYR A 402 -22.89 -6.29 -17.55
C TYR A 402 -22.96 -5.62 -16.18
N MET A 403 -24.17 -5.30 -15.73
CA MET A 403 -24.40 -4.64 -14.44
C MET A 403 -25.38 -5.42 -13.57
N ARG A 404 -25.11 -5.44 -12.28
CA ARG A 404 -26.00 -5.99 -11.27
C ARG A 404 -26.02 -5.09 -10.02
N GLY A 405 -27.20 -4.56 -9.69
CA GLY A 405 -27.52 -3.78 -8.49
C GLY A 405 -27.23 -4.56 -7.21
N GLY A 406 -28.17 -5.42 -6.83
CA GLY A 406 -28.01 -6.29 -5.67
C GLY A 406 -29.12 -6.06 -4.65
N GLU A 407 -28.77 -5.73 -3.41
CA GLU A 407 -29.73 -5.38 -2.37
C GLU A 407 -29.82 -3.86 -2.20
N GLY A 408 -30.99 -3.27 -2.46
CA GLY A 408 -31.27 -1.85 -2.22
C GLY A 408 -31.90 -1.23 -3.46
N ASN A 409 -32.08 0.10 -3.46
CA ASN A 409 -32.72 0.77 -4.59
C ASN A 409 -31.64 1.34 -5.50
N ASP A 410 -31.38 0.68 -6.60
CA ASP A 410 -30.22 0.95 -7.44
C ASP A 410 -30.58 1.77 -8.68
N ILE A 411 -29.59 2.48 -9.21
CA ILE A 411 -29.66 3.22 -10.48
C ILE A 411 -28.62 2.62 -11.41
N LEU A 412 -29.06 2.05 -12.53
CA LEU A 412 -28.20 1.44 -13.54
C LEU A 412 -28.43 2.11 -14.89
N ASP A 413 -27.36 2.61 -15.50
CA ASP A 413 -27.35 3.22 -16.83
C ASP A 413 -26.37 2.45 -17.74
N GLY A 414 -26.90 1.79 -18.78
CA GLY A 414 -26.15 1.02 -19.78
C GLY A 414 -25.19 1.88 -20.57
N GLY A 415 -25.68 3.04 -21.02
CA GLY A 415 -24.98 3.87 -21.98
C GLY A 415 -25.10 3.31 -23.41
N ALA A 416 -23.97 3.13 -24.09
CA ALA A 416 -23.97 2.76 -25.51
C ALA A 416 -23.40 1.37 -25.75
N GLY A 417 -24.22 0.45 -26.22
CA GLY A 417 -23.87 -0.92 -26.57
C GLY A 417 -25.05 -1.84 -26.30
N ASN A 418 -24.85 -3.14 -26.34
CA ASN A 418 -25.92 -4.10 -26.03
C ASN A 418 -25.73 -4.60 -24.60
N ASP A 419 -26.38 -3.93 -23.67
CA ASP A 419 -26.09 -4.05 -22.25
C ASP A 419 -27.00 -5.06 -21.56
N THR A 420 -26.53 -5.60 -20.44
CA THR A 420 -27.33 -6.47 -19.57
C THR A 420 -27.36 -5.89 -18.17
N LEU A 421 -28.52 -5.37 -17.78
CA LEU A 421 -28.78 -4.72 -16.51
C LEU A 421 -29.68 -5.57 -15.63
N LYS A 422 -29.34 -5.66 -14.34
CA LYS A 422 -30.15 -6.37 -13.35
C LYS A 422 -30.25 -5.58 -12.05
N GLY A 423 -31.46 -5.18 -11.65
CA GLY A 423 -31.71 -4.51 -10.36
C GLY A 423 -31.55 -5.45 -9.15
N ASP A 424 -32.08 -6.67 -9.27
CA ASP A 424 -32.19 -7.66 -8.19
C ASP A 424 -33.25 -7.30 -7.15
N ALA A 425 -32.92 -6.71 -6.00
CA ALA A 425 -33.85 -6.56 -4.89
C ALA A 425 -33.94 -5.12 -4.38
N GLY A 426 -35.05 -4.46 -4.67
CA GLY A 426 -35.37 -3.12 -4.23
C GLY A 426 -36.26 -2.45 -5.26
N ASN A 427 -36.43 -1.13 -5.19
CA ASN A 427 -37.10 -0.41 -6.27
C ASN A 427 -36.01 0.24 -7.12
N ASP A 428 -35.73 -0.36 -8.26
CA ASP A 428 -34.56 -0.03 -9.08
C ASP A 428 -34.96 0.80 -10.29
N ASP A 429 -34.10 1.72 -10.71
CA ASP A 429 -34.24 2.47 -11.96
C ASP A 429 -33.16 2.00 -12.96
N LEU A 430 -33.58 1.44 -14.09
CA LEU A 430 -32.71 0.86 -15.12
C LEU A 430 -32.93 1.57 -16.46
N TRP A 431 -31.84 2.03 -17.09
CA TRP A 431 -31.82 2.65 -18.41
C TRP A 431 -30.88 1.87 -19.34
N GLY A 432 -31.39 1.37 -20.47
CA GLY A 432 -30.57 0.71 -21.51
C GLY A 432 -29.80 1.72 -22.37
N ASP A 433 -30.44 2.87 -22.63
CA ASP A 433 -29.93 3.93 -23.51
C ASP A 433 -29.79 3.50 -24.98
N GLY A 434 -28.65 2.96 -25.42
CA GLY A 434 -28.35 2.82 -26.84
C GLY A 434 -27.79 1.48 -27.28
N GLY A 435 -28.64 0.59 -27.75
CA GLY A 435 -28.32 -0.68 -28.41
C GLY A 435 -29.43 -1.67 -28.13
N ASP A 436 -29.25 -2.96 -28.43
CA ASP A 436 -30.28 -3.97 -28.16
C ASP A 436 -30.08 -4.54 -26.74
N ASP A 437 -30.77 -3.97 -25.75
CA ASP A 437 -30.49 -4.15 -24.33
C ASP A 437 -31.34 -5.24 -23.66
N ARG A 438 -30.85 -5.73 -22.52
CA ARG A 438 -31.59 -6.65 -21.64
C ARG A 438 -31.65 -6.11 -20.22
N LEU A 439 -32.84 -5.68 -19.79
CA LEU A 439 -33.11 -5.16 -18.46
C LEU A 439 -33.97 -6.14 -17.65
N ASN A 440 -33.64 -6.32 -16.36
CA ASN A 440 -34.42 -7.12 -15.42
C ASN A 440 -34.48 -6.40 -14.06
N GLY A 441 -35.67 -5.94 -13.66
CA GLY A 441 -35.87 -5.24 -12.37
C GLY A 441 -35.63 -6.20 -11.20
N GLY A 442 -36.44 -7.24 -11.10
CA GLY A 442 -36.26 -8.30 -10.12
C GLY A 442 -37.40 -8.31 -9.12
N THR A 443 -37.16 -7.87 -7.88
CA THR A 443 -38.19 -7.77 -6.85
C THR A 443 -38.28 -6.35 -6.31
N GLY A 444 -39.50 -5.82 -6.24
CA GLY A 444 -39.79 -4.45 -5.84
C GLY A 444 -40.46 -3.73 -7.00
N ASN A 445 -40.72 -2.42 -6.87
CA ASN A 445 -41.43 -1.68 -7.90
C ASN A 445 -40.39 -0.93 -8.74
N ASP A 446 -40.10 -1.47 -9.90
CA ASP A 446 -38.95 -1.06 -10.70
C ASP A 446 -39.37 -0.12 -11.84
N THR A 447 -38.45 0.75 -12.26
CA THR A 447 -38.59 1.59 -13.46
C THR A 447 -37.57 1.12 -14.49
N LEU A 448 -38.04 0.69 -15.67
CA LEU A 448 -37.19 0.24 -16.76
C LEU A 448 -37.46 1.08 -18.03
N ASP A 449 -36.40 1.54 -18.69
CA ASP A 449 -36.47 2.28 -19.96
C ASP A 449 -35.41 1.73 -20.94
N GLY A 450 -35.86 1.13 -22.05
CA GLY A 450 -34.98 0.57 -23.10
C GLY A 450 -34.38 1.65 -24.00
N SER A 451 -35.10 2.76 -24.18
CA SER A 451 -34.69 3.90 -25.01
C SER A 451 -34.50 3.59 -26.50
N TYR A 452 -33.31 3.23 -26.97
CA TYR A 452 -33.03 3.03 -28.40
C TYR A 452 -32.50 1.63 -28.70
N GLY A 453 -33.34 0.80 -29.31
CA GLY A 453 -32.90 -0.46 -29.88
C GLY A 453 -34.04 -1.45 -29.84
N ASN A 454 -33.75 -2.73 -30.03
CA ASN A 454 -34.73 -3.80 -29.84
C ASN A 454 -34.47 -4.44 -28.49
N ASP A 455 -35.17 -3.97 -27.48
CA ASP A 455 -34.85 -4.23 -26.09
C ASP A 455 -35.70 -5.35 -25.51
N THR A 456 -35.18 -6.00 -24.47
CA THR A 456 -35.93 -6.98 -23.67
C THR A 456 -35.98 -6.52 -22.22
N LEU A 457 -37.17 -6.13 -21.77
CA LEU A 457 -37.40 -5.57 -20.43
C LEU A 457 -38.29 -6.51 -19.63
N GLU A 458 -37.85 -6.88 -18.43
CA GLU A 458 -38.58 -7.75 -17.49
C GLU A 458 -38.68 -7.07 -16.12
N GLY A 459 -39.88 -6.66 -15.71
CA GLY A 459 -40.15 -6.01 -14.42
C GLY A 459 -39.87 -6.96 -13.26
N GLY A 460 -40.66 -8.03 -13.14
CA GLY A 460 -40.44 -9.09 -12.15
C GLY A 460 -41.56 -9.17 -11.13
N GLU A 461 -41.24 -9.15 -9.83
CA GLU A 461 -42.24 -9.09 -8.77
C GLU A 461 -42.43 -7.65 -8.28
N GLY A 462 -43.60 -7.05 -8.47
CA GLY A 462 -43.87 -5.69 -8.01
C GLY A 462 -44.90 -4.98 -8.85
N ASN A 463 -44.96 -3.65 -8.77
CA ASN A 463 -45.79 -2.87 -9.68
C ASN A 463 -44.85 -2.01 -10.50
N ASP A 464 -44.49 -2.52 -11.66
CA ASP A 464 -43.36 -2.01 -12.42
C ASP A 464 -43.81 -0.99 -13.47
N VAL A 465 -42.90 -0.09 -13.82
CA VAL A 465 -43.08 0.89 -14.90
C VAL A 465 -42.05 0.57 -15.97
N ILE A 466 -42.51 0.18 -17.15
CA ILE A 466 -41.66 -0.33 -18.23
C ILE A 466 -41.94 0.49 -19.50
N SER A 467 -40.89 1.05 -20.10
CA SER A 467 -40.96 1.76 -21.38
C SER A 467 -39.96 1.21 -22.39
N GLY A 468 -40.42 0.91 -23.60
CA GLY A 468 -39.53 0.56 -24.73
C GLY A 468 -38.73 1.75 -25.27
N GLY A 469 -39.19 2.99 -25.02
CA GLY A 469 -38.51 4.22 -25.42
C GLY A 469 -39.23 5.03 -26.51
N GLU A 470 -38.84 6.29 -26.69
CA GLU A 470 -39.59 7.25 -27.51
C GLU A 470 -38.88 7.65 -28.82
N TRP A 471 -39.63 7.64 -29.94
CA TRP A 471 -39.30 8.17 -31.28
C TRP A 471 -38.13 7.51 -32.05
N GLY A 472 -38.50 6.54 -32.90
CA GLY A 472 -37.56 5.82 -33.76
C GLY A 472 -37.01 4.53 -33.13
N GLY A 473 -37.59 4.12 -32.00
CA GLY A 473 -37.31 2.89 -31.24
C GLY A 473 -37.43 1.62 -32.08
N GLY A 474 -36.90 0.53 -31.52
CA GLY A 474 -36.89 -0.78 -32.16
C GLY A 474 -38.10 -1.60 -31.76
N GLU A 475 -38.03 -2.90 -32.06
CA GLU A 475 -39.09 -3.86 -31.79
C GLU A 475 -38.86 -4.45 -30.38
N ASP A 476 -39.57 -3.93 -29.38
CA ASP A 476 -39.28 -4.22 -27.98
C ASP A 476 -40.11 -5.37 -27.42
N ALA A 477 -39.55 -6.09 -26.44
CA ALA A 477 -40.23 -7.15 -25.70
C ALA A 477 -40.34 -6.78 -24.21
N LEU A 478 -41.55 -6.40 -23.80
CA LEU A 478 -41.86 -5.95 -22.44
C LEU A 478 -42.64 -7.03 -21.69
N TYR A 479 -42.12 -7.40 -20.51
CA TYR A 479 -42.72 -8.37 -19.60
C TYR A 479 -42.92 -7.72 -18.22
N GLY A 480 -44.17 -7.53 -17.79
CA GLY A 480 -44.50 -6.97 -16.46
C GLY A 480 -44.10 -7.94 -15.36
N GLY A 481 -44.75 -9.11 -15.36
CA GLY A 481 -44.42 -10.18 -14.42
C GLY A 481 -45.54 -10.39 -13.42
N ALA A 482 -45.30 -10.08 -12.15
CA ALA A 482 -46.28 -10.26 -11.09
C ALA A 482 -46.55 -8.97 -10.33
N GLY A 483 -47.80 -8.51 -10.38
CA GLY A 483 -48.32 -7.33 -9.72
C GLY A 483 -48.95 -6.41 -10.75
N ASN A 484 -49.20 -5.14 -10.42
CA ASN A 484 -50.00 -4.28 -11.29
C ASN A 484 -49.10 -3.36 -12.10
N ASP A 485 -48.76 -3.77 -13.31
CA ASP A 485 -47.68 -3.16 -14.06
C ASP A 485 -48.19 -2.09 -15.04
N THR A 486 -47.31 -1.17 -15.42
CA THR A 486 -47.56 -0.18 -16.48
C THR A 486 -46.51 -0.35 -17.57
N LEU A 487 -46.95 -0.80 -18.75
CA LEU A 487 -46.09 -1.02 -19.92
C LEU A 487 -46.45 -0.03 -21.03
N ASP A 488 -45.44 0.61 -21.60
CA ASP A 488 -45.52 1.48 -22.78
C ASP A 488 -44.49 1.04 -23.83
N GLY A 489 -44.96 0.43 -24.93
CA GLY A 489 -44.10 -0.01 -26.04
C GLY A 489 -43.39 1.16 -26.74
N GLY A 490 -43.99 2.36 -26.71
CA GLY A 490 -43.36 3.53 -27.31
C GLY A 490 -43.49 3.54 -28.83
N GLY A 491 -42.45 3.21 -29.59
CA GLY A 491 -42.58 3.13 -31.03
C GLY A 491 -41.68 2.07 -31.64
N GLY A 492 -42.24 1.26 -32.53
CA GLY A 492 -41.72 -0.07 -32.76
C GLY A 492 -42.88 -1.02 -33.05
N ASP A 493 -42.60 -2.21 -33.57
CA ASP A 493 -43.62 -3.27 -33.55
C ASP A 493 -43.39 -4.08 -32.26
N ASP A 494 -44.17 -3.81 -31.21
CA ASP A 494 -43.79 -4.22 -29.86
C ASP A 494 -44.51 -5.48 -29.36
N TYR A 495 -43.90 -6.20 -28.42
CA TYR A 495 -44.48 -7.35 -27.72
C TYR A 495 -44.70 -7.02 -26.25
N LEU A 496 -45.95 -6.99 -25.81
CA LEU A 496 -46.32 -6.64 -24.43
C LEU A 496 -47.02 -7.81 -23.74
N ASP A 497 -46.47 -8.25 -22.61
CA ASP A 497 -47.04 -9.26 -21.72
C ASP A 497 -47.06 -8.73 -20.28
N GLY A 498 -48.24 -8.31 -19.80
CA GLY A 498 -48.40 -7.82 -18.42
C GLY A 498 -48.11 -8.90 -17.37
N GLY A 499 -48.32 -10.17 -17.70
CA GLY A 499 -48.12 -11.26 -16.76
C GLY A 499 -49.34 -11.48 -15.86
N THR A 500 -49.20 -11.36 -14.54
CA THR A 500 -50.30 -11.55 -13.58
C THR A 500 -50.53 -10.29 -12.76
N GLY A 501 -51.76 -9.81 -12.72
CA GLY A 501 -52.15 -8.66 -11.90
C GLY A 501 -53.19 -7.83 -12.62
N ASP A 502 -53.34 -6.55 -12.28
CA ASP A 502 -54.23 -5.68 -13.04
C ASP A 502 -53.37 -4.66 -13.78
N ASP A 503 -53.05 -4.94 -15.04
CA ASP A 503 -52.02 -4.22 -15.80
C ASP A 503 -52.56 -3.11 -16.70
N LEU A 504 -51.72 -2.12 -16.97
CA LEU A 504 -51.96 -1.04 -17.93
C LEU A 504 -50.98 -1.14 -19.09
N LEU A 505 -51.49 -1.44 -20.29
CA LEU A 505 -50.67 -1.68 -21.47
C LEU A 505 -50.96 -0.61 -22.54
N THR A 506 -49.91 -0.02 -23.10
CA THR A 506 -49.95 0.94 -24.22
C THR A 506 -48.99 0.46 -25.29
N GLY A 507 -49.48 0.20 -26.50
CA GLY A 507 -48.63 -0.28 -27.59
C GLY A 507 -47.79 0.85 -28.20
N GLY A 508 -48.40 2.01 -28.38
CA GLY A 508 -47.73 3.16 -28.95
C GLY A 508 -47.80 3.15 -30.48
N TRP A 509 -46.66 3.22 -31.15
CA TRP A 509 -46.59 3.32 -32.61
C TRP A 509 -46.06 2.05 -33.26
N GLY A 510 -46.94 1.26 -33.85
CA GLY A 510 -46.52 0.19 -34.76
C GLY A 510 -47.62 -0.82 -34.93
N ASN A 511 -47.23 -2.08 -35.12
CA ASN A 511 -48.13 -3.22 -35.14
C ASN A 511 -47.84 -4.09 -33.92
N ASP A 512 -48.51 -3.77 -32.82
CA ASP A 512 -48.13 -4.32 -31.53
C ASP A 512 -48.84 -5.65 -31.24
N ILE A 513 -48.20 -6.48 -30.42
CA ILE A 513 -48.73 -7.75 -29.95
C ILE A 513 -48.97 -7.68 -28.45
N PHE A 514 -50.23 -7.75 -28.05
CA PHE A 514 -50.63 -7.82 -26.64
C PHE A 514 -50.93 -9.27 -26.26
N VAL A 515 -50.20 -9.80 -25.29
CA VAL A 515 -50.42 -11.14 -24.74
C VAL A 515 -51.51 -11.08 -23.69
N ILE A 516 -52.53 -11.91 -23.87
CA ILE A 516 -53.69 -12.01 -22.98
C ILE A 516 -53.93 -13.46 -22.53
N ASP A 517 -52.88 -14.29 -22.52
CA ASP A 517 -52.98 -15.72 -22.24
C ASP A 517 -52.84 -16.04 -20.74
N GLY A 518 -53.61 -17.01 -20.23
CA GLY A 518 -53.51 -17.47 -18.85
C GLY A 518 -54.24 -16.60 -17.82
N SER A 519 -53.67 -16.49 -16.62
CA SER A 519 -54.29 -15.81 -15.47
C SER A 519 -53.83 -14.35 -15.42
N VAL A 520 -54.15 -13.60 -16.47
CA VAL A 520 -53.66 -12.23 -16.60
C VAL A 520 -54.18 -11.29 -15.53
N GLY A 521 -55.44 -11.47 -15.09
CA GLY A 521 -56.10 -10.59 -14.11
C GLY A 521 -57.02 -9.60 -14.82
N HIS A 522 -57.03 -8.32 -14.45
CA HIS A 522 -57.96 -7.31 -15.00
C HIS A 522 -57.27 -6.18 -15.78
N ASP A 523 -56.73 -6.50 -16.95
CA ASP A 523 -55.88 -5.57 -17.70
C ASP A 523 -56.66 -4.54 -18.53
N THR A 524 -55.99 -3.44 -18.82
CA THR A 524 -56.47 -2.37 -19.69
C THR A 524 -55.44 -2.08 -20.79
N ILE A 525 -55.85 -2.25 -22.04
CA ILE A 525 -55.08 -1.81 -23.21
C ILE A 525 -55.61 -0.44 -23.66
N THR A 526 -54.75 0.57 -23.74
CA THR A 526 -55.18 1.97 -23.83
C THR A 526 -55.41 2.49 -25.26
N ASP A 527 -54.75 1.91 -26.26
CA ASP A 527 -54.65 2.47 -27.61
C ASP A 527 -54.80 1.47 -28.77
N PHE A 528 -55.24 0.23 -28.48
CA PHE A 528 -55.40 -0.85 -29.46
C PHE A 528 -56.10 -0.42 -30.77
N ASP A 529 -55.38 -0.48 -31.88
CA ASP A 529 -55.89 -0.33 -33.25
C ASP A 529 -56.11 -1.72 -33.90
N PRO A 530 -57.37 -2.14 -34.12
CA PRO A 530 -57.68 -3.45 -34.69
C PRO A 530 -57.20 -3.64 -36.15
N ASN A 531 -56.67 -2.60 -36.80
CA ASN A 531 -56.12 -2.68 -38.16
C ASN A 531 -54.63 -3.00 -38.22
N SER A 532 -53.87 -2.73 -37.15
CA SER A 532 -52.43 -2.98 -37.03
C SER A 532 -52.12 -4.01 -35.96
N ASP A 533 -52.75 -3.88 -34.80
CA ASP A 533 -52.35 -4.57 -33.58
C ASP A 533 -52.99 -5.95 -33.47
N GLN A 534 -52.39 -6.81 -32.66
CA GLN A 534 -52.76 -8.20 -32.52
C GLN A 534 -52.87 -8.60 -31.05
N LEU A 535 -53.94 -9.31 -30.73
CA LEU A 535 -54.11 -9.99 -29.46
C LEU A 535 -53.57 -11.41 -29.58
N ARG A 536 -52.79 -11.86 -28.60
CA ARG A 536 -52.24 -13.21 -28.55
C ARG A 536 -52.78 -13.97 -27.34
N MET A 537 -53.46 -15.09 -27.59
CA MET A 537 -54.08 -15.95 -26.56
C MET A 537 -53.98 -17.41 -26.97
N ALA A 538 -53.72 -18.38 -26.08
CA ALA A 538 -53.70 -19.80 -26.46
C ALA A 538 -55.10 -20.42 -26.73
N ALA A 539 -56.10 -19.59 -27.03
CA ALA A 539 -57.46 -20.01 -27.26
C ALA A 539 -57.58 -20.99 -28.44
N GLN A 540 -58.30 -22.08 -28.20
CA GLN A 540 -58.49 -23.15 -29.17
C GLN A 540 -59.88 -23.04 -29.85
N SER A 541 -60.77 -22.21 -29.31
CA SER A 541 -62.13 -21.99 -29.81
C SER A 541 -62.65 -20.58 -29.51
N PRO A 542 -63.55 -20.01 -30.35
CA PRO A 542 -64.26 -18.76 -30.04
C PRO A 542 -65.15 -18.81 -28.80
N ASN A 543 -65.37 -20.00 -28.22
CA ASN A 543 -66.16 -20.17 -27.00
C ASN A 543 -65.29 -20.10 -25.73
N ASP A 544 -63.98 -19.95 -25.86
CA ASP A 544 -63.05 -19.91 -24.73
C ASP A 544 -63.11 -18.55 -24.00
N PHE A 545 -63.71 -17.54 -24.63
CA PHE A 545 -63.93 -16.21 -24.07
C PHE A 545 -65.34 -15.68 -24.40
N THR A 546 -65.74 -14.62 -23.70
CA THR A 546 -66.92 -13.82 -24.02
C THR A 546 -66.53 -12.38 -24.27
N VAL A 547 -67.21 -11.72 -25.22
CA VAL A 547 -66.99 -10.31 -25.54
C VAL A 547 -68.23 -9.50 -25.21
N THR A 548 -68.05 -8.39 -24.51
CA THR A 548 -69.12 -7.40 -24.24
C THR A 548 -68.63 -5.99 -24.53
N ASN A 549 -69.49 -5.18 -25.15
CA ASN A 549 -69.22 -3.76 -25.36
C ASN A 549 -69.91 -2.94 -24.28
N GLN A 550 -69.15 -2.11 -23.57
CA GLN A 550 -69.66 -1.24 -22.50
C GLN A 550 -68.96 0.11 -22.53
N ASP A 551 -69.75 1.19 -22.54
CA ASP A 551 -69.27 2.57 -22.44
C ASP A 551 -68.21 2.99 -23.49
N GLY A 552 -68.21 2.32 -24.66
CA GLY A 552 -67.26 2.55 -25.75
C GLY A 552 -66.01 1.66 -25.70
N ASN A 553 -65.95 0.72 -24.75
CA ASN A 553 -64.86 -0.24 -24.60
C ASN A 553 -65.31 -1.66 -24.96
N THR A 554 -64.38 -2.44 -25.48
CA THR A 554 -64.52 -3.89 -25.63
C THR A 554 -63.96 -4.58 -24.39
N ILE A 555 -64.77 -5.41 -23.74
CA ILE A 555 -64.37 -6.20 -22.57
C ILE A 555 -64.37 -7.66 -22.99
N ILE A 556 -63.18 -8.28 -22.98
CA ILE A 556 -62.95 -9.70 -23.24
C ILE A 556 -62.84 -10.39 -21.89
N THR A 557 -63.57 -11.48 -21.68
CA THR A 557 -63.58 -12.23 -20.41
C THR A 557 -63.32 -13.70 -20.67
N PHE A 558 -62.35 -14.28 -19.95
CA PHE A 558 -61.98 -15.69 -20.04
C PHE A 558 -61.61 -16.21 -18.63
N GLY A 559 -62.36 -17.19 -18.14
CA GLY A 559 -62.24 -17.61 -16.75
C GLY A 559 -62.61 -16.48 -15.77
N ASP A 560 -61.69 -16.16 -14.86
CA ASP A 560 -61.82 -15.05 -13.91
C ASP A 560 -61.10 -13.75 -14.39
N SER A 561 -60.36 -13.82 -15.51
CA SER A 561 -59.61 -12.69 -16.07
C SER A 561 -60.46 -11.86 -17.04
N THR A 562 -60.12 -10.58 -17.17
CA THR A 562 -60.72 -9.66 -18.14
C THR A 562 -59.66 -8.77 -18.78
N VAL A 563 -59.78 -8.53 -20.09
CA VAL A 563 -59.00 -7.50 -20.79
C VAL A 563 -59.95 -6.46 -21.35
N THR A 564 -59.69 -5.19 -21.04
CA THR A 564 -60.45 -4.04 -21.54
C THR A 564 -59.67 -3.34 -22.65
N LEU A 565 -60.20 -3.35 -23.87
CA LEU A 565 -59.71 -2.49 -24.96
C LEU A 565 -60.40 -1.14 -24.83
N GLN A 566 -59.67 -0.15 -24.32
CA GLN A 566 -60.21 1.17 -24.04
C GLN A 566 -60.49 1.94 -25.34
N GLY A 567 -61.70 2.47 -25.48
CA GLY A 567 -62.07 3.29 -26.64
C GLY A 567 -62.25 2.53 -27.96
N THR A 568 -62.10 1.20 -27.95
CA THR A 568 -62.23 0.34 -29.13
C THR A 568 -63.42 -0.60 -28.98
N GLU A 569 -64.36 -0.58 -29.94
CA GLU A 569 -65.52 -1.48 -30.00
C GLU A 569 -65.31 -2.56 -31.07
N MET A 570 -65.30 -3.83 -30.66
CA MET A 570 -65.17 -5.00 -31.52
C MET A 570 -66.27 -6.03 -31.21
N SER A 571 -66.69 -6.77 -32.23
CA SER A 571 -67.54 -7.95 -32.09
C SER A 571 -66.72 -9.17 -31.66
N ALA A 572 -67.40 -10.21 -31.16
CA ALA A 572 -66.72 -11.46 -30.80
C ALA A 572 -66.04 -12.12 -32.01
N GLU A 573 -66.62 -11.99 -33.21
CA GLU A 573 -66.01 -12.45 -34.45
C GLU A 573 -64.74 -11.67 -34.80
N GLU A 574 -64.75 -10.34 -34.67
CA GLU A 574 -63.56 -9.50 -34.93
C GLU A 574 -62.42 -9.79 -33.95
N VAL A 575 -62.73 -9.94 -32.65
CA VAL A 575 -61.74 -10.34 -31.64
C VAL A 575 -61.16 -11.72 -31.99
N TRP A 576 -62.00 -12.69 -32.36
CA TRP A 576 -61.51 -14.02 -32.75
C TRP A 576 -60.63 -13.97 -34.00
N GLU A 577 -61.02 -13.22 -35.03
CA GLU A 577 -60.22 -13.08 -36.25
C GLU A 577 -58.88 -12.39 -36.00
N ASN A 578 -58.83 -11.42 -35.08
CA ASN A 578 -57.59 -10.76 -34.66
C ASN A 578 -56.65 -11.75 -33.93
N ILE A 579 -57.19 -12.52 -32.98
CA ILE A 579 -56.41 -13.55 -32.25
C ILE A 579 -55.83 -14.62 -33.18
N GLN A 580 -56.58 -15.02 -34.22
CA GLN A 580 -56.08 -15.98 -35.21
C GLN A 580 -54.97 -15.43 -36.11
N GLN A 581 -54.86 -14.11 -36.23
CA GLN A 581 -53.78 -13.46 -36.97
C GLN A 581 -52.52 -13.31 -36.12
N GLY A 582 -52.66 -13.21 -34.80
CA GLY A 582 -51.57 -13.18 -33.81
C GLY A 582 -50.84 -14.50 -33.54
N HIS A 583 -51.02 -15.52 -34.39
CA HIS A 583 -50.49 -16.89 -34.21
C HIS A 583 -49.56 -17.37 -35.32
#